data_AF-A0A952ZTR4-F1
#
_entry.id   AF-A0A952ZTR4-F1
#
_cell.length_a   1.000
_cell.length_b   1.000
_cell.length_c   1.000
_cell.angle_alpha   90.00
_cell.angle_beta   90.00
_cell.angle_gamma   90.00
#
_symmetry.space_group_name_H-M   'P 1'
#
loop_
_entity.id
_entity.type
_entity.pdbx_description
1 polymer ?
#
loop_
_entity_poly.entity_id
_entity_poly.type
_entity_poly.pdbx_seq_one_letter_code
_entity_poly.pdbx_strand_id
1 'polypeptide(L)'
;MPTIAERYCARHRIAADRFARRALRRALPLQGQLLYPLLRMIPGFFDPDLEFIRDIGRARTLRHFAVDAADFKIHPDNARFSRRWLKLRVSSRKLRRHLAAALADGDVAPAPARA
;
A
#
# COMPACT_ATOMS: atom_id res chain seq x y z
N MET A 1 -14.13 14.11 3.38
CA MET A 1 -12.66 14.09 3.29
C MET A 1 -12.24 12.93 2.42
N PRO A 2 -11.37 13.13 1.42
CA PRO A 2 -10.90 12.06 0.55
C PRO A 2 -10.04 11.06 1.33
N THR A 3 -10.16 9.78 0.98
CA THR A 3 -9.38 8.65 1.51
C THR A 3 -7.91 8.74 1.08
N ILE A 4 -7.05 7.94 1.72
CA ILE A 4 -5.64 7.81 1.32
C ILE A 4 -5.53 7.37 -0.15
N ALA A 5 -6.35 6.40 -0.59
CA ALA A 5 -6.35 5.92 -1.96
C ALA A 5 -6.74 7.02 -2.95
N GLU A 6 -7.80 7.78 -2.67
CA GLU A 6 -8.26 8.88 -3.53
C GLU A 6 -7.19 9.96 -3.66
N ARG A 7 -6.60 10.39 -2.52
CA ARG A 7 -5.53 11.40 -2.51
C ARG A 7 -4.29 10.92 -3.29
N TYR A 8 -3.90 9.66 -3.11
CA TYR A 8 -2.78 9.05 -3.84
C TYR A 8 -3.06 9.00 -5.34
N CYS A 9 -4.27 8.58 -5.73
CA CYS A 9 -4.67 8.47 -7.12
C CYS A 9 -4.73 9.84 -7.82
N ALA A 10 -5.30 10.85 -7.17
CA ALA A 10 -5.33 12.22 -7.66
C ALA A 10 -3.91 12.75 -7.90
N ARG A 11 -3.00 12.59 -6.93
CA ARG A 11 -1.61 13.05 -7.04
C ARG A 11 -0.85 12.35 -8.17
N HIS A 12 -1.03 11.04 -8.31
CA HIS A 12 -0.30 10.25 -9.30
C HIS A 12 -0.99 10.11 -10.65
N ARG A 13 -2.18 10.71 -10.82
CA ARG A 13 -3.02 10.59 -12.03
C ARG A 13 -3.22 9.13 -12.45
N ILE A 14 -3.54 8.27 -11.47
CA ILE A 14 -3.82 6.85 -11.71
C ILE A 14 -5.28 6.54 -11.36
N ALA A 15 -5.84 5.54 -12.02
CA ALA A 15 -7.14 5.00 -11.67
C ALA A 15 -7.11 4.26 -10.32
N ALA A 16 -8.24 4.24 -9.61
CA ALA A 16 -8.37 3.66 -8.28
C ALA A 16 -8.01 2.15 -8.23
N ASP A 17 -8.30 1.41 -9.31
CA ASP A 17 -7.96 -0.02 -9.45
C ASP A 17 -6.43 -0.27 -9.52
N ARG A 18 -5.64 0.77 -9.81
CA ARG A 18 -4.17 0.71 -9.89
C ARG A 18 -3.49 1.08 -8.58
N PHE A 19 -4.20 1.69 -7.64
CA PHE A 19 -3.66 2.11 -6.35
C PHE A 19 -2.88 1.00 -5.65
N ALA A 20 -3.54 -0.12 -5.37
CA ALA A 20 -2.97 -1.19 -4.55
C ALA A 20 -1.72 -1.79 -5.19
N ARG A 21 -1.75 -2.05 -6.50
CA ARG A 21 -0.60 -2.59 -7.26
C ARG A 21 0.57 -1.60 -7.31
N ARG A 22 0.29 -0.31 -7.49
CA ARG A 22 1.31 0.75 -7.53
C ARG A 22 1.97 0.95 -6.16
N ALA A 23 1.17 0.99 -5.12
CA ALA A 23 1.62 1.12 -3.73
C ALA A 23 2.44 -0.11 -3.29
N LEU A 24 1.97 -1.32 -3.63
CA LEU A 24 2.67 -2.59 -3.40
C LEU A 24 4.08 -2.54 -4.01
N ARG A 25 4.18 -2.27 -5.31
CA ARG A 25 5.48 -2.26 -6.01
C ARG A 25 6.46 -1.27 -5.39
N ARG A 26 6.01 -0.10 -4.96
CA ARG A 26 6.87 0.90 -4.30
C ARG A 26 7.26 0.51 -2.88
N ALA A 27 6.40 -0.21 -2.17
CA ALA A 27 6.66 -0.61 -0.80
C ALA A 27 7.51 -1.89 -0.66
N LEU A 28 7.72 -2.62 -1.77
CA LEU A 28 8.64 -3.74 -1.82
C LEU A 28 10.11 -3.29 -1.60
N PRO A 29 10.94 -4.11 -0.92
CA PRO A 29 12.38 -3.92 -0.90
C PRO A 29 12.98 -4.12 -2.31
N LEU A 30 14.22 -3.66 -2.53
CA LEU A 30 14.87 -3.72 -3.86
C LEU A 30 14.84 -5.13 -4.46
N GLN A 31 15.12 -6.15 -3.66
CA GLN A 31 15.05 -7.54 -4.09
C GLN A 31 13.62 -7.95 -4.48
N GLY A 32 12.62 -7.51 -3.69
CA GLY A 32 11.21 -7.75 -3.99
C GLY A 32 10.72 -7.02 -5.25
N GLN A 33 11.24 -5.82 -5.53
CA GLN A 33 10.94 -5.10 -6.78
C GLN A 33 11.54 -5.80 -8.00
N LEU A 34 12.75 -6.33 -7.86
CA LEU A 34 13.42 -7.10 -8.91
C LEU A 34 12.70 -8.42 -9.19
N LEU A 35 12.25 -9.10 -8.15
CA LEU A 35 11.53 -10.38 -8.25
C LEU A 35 10.03 -10.21 -8.54
N TYR A 36 9.47 -9.01 -8.42
CA TYR A 36 8.06 -8.70 -8.68
C TYR A 36 7.48 -9.33 -9.96
N PRO A 37 8.13 -9.25 -11.15
CA PRO A 37 7.60 -9.85 -12.36
C PRO A 37 7.49 -11.38 -12.31
N LEU A 38 8.34 -12.07 -11.53
CA LEU A 38 8.27 -13.51 -11.32
C LEU A 38 7.21 -13.85 -10.25
N LEU A 39 7.25 -13.13 -9.12
CA LEU A 39 6.35 -13.39 -8.00
C LEU A 39 4.88 -13.12 -8.36
N ARG A 40 4.61 -12.16 -9.25
CA ARG A 40 3.23 -11.89 -9.72
C ARG A 40 2.64 -13.01 -10.58
N MET A 41 3.47 -13.92 -11.10
CA MET A 41 2.99 -15.07 -11.89
C MET A 41 2.45 -16.18 -10.98
N ILE A 42 2.81 -16.16 -9.69
CA ILE A 42 2.30 -17.10 -8.70
C ILE A 42 0.91 -16.60 -8.26
N PRO A 43 -0.17 -17.36 -8.53
CA PRO A 43 -1.51 -16.97 -8.14
C PRO A 43 -1.60 -16.78 -6.62
N GLY A 44 -2.29 -15.73 -6.16
CA GLY A 44 -2.50 -15.47 -4.74
C GLY A 44 -1.30 -14.92 -3.98
N PHE A 45 -0.12 -14.83 -4.59
CA PHE A 45 1.13 -14.49 -3.89
C PHE A 45 1.07 -13.14 -3.17
N PHE A 46 0.50 -12.14 -3.84
CA PHE A 46 0.38 -10.77 -3.32
C PHE A 46 -1.01 -10.45 -2.78
N ASP A 47 -1.94 -11.39 -2.75
CA ASP A 47 -3.34 -11.11 -2.39
C ASP A 47 -3.46 -10.53 -0.98
N PRO A 48 -2.80 -11.08 0.05
CA PRO A 48 -2.90 -10.50 1.39
C PRO A 48 -2.18 -9.14 1.50
N ASP A 49 -1.12 -8.92 0.72
CA ASP A 49 -0.45 -7.60 0.65
C ASP A 49 -1.34 -6.56 -0.05
N LEU A 50 -2.06 -6.96 -1.10
CA LEU A 50 -3.00 -6.12 -1.83
C LEU A 50 -4.23 -5.80 -0.99
N GLU A 51 -4.76 -6.76 -0.24
CA GLU A 51 -5.87 -6.59 0.69
C GLU A 51 -5.49 -5.60 1.79
N PHE A 52 -4.35 -5.82 2.46
CA PHE A 52 -3.81 -4.88 3.46
C PHE A 52 -3.66 -3.45 2.93
N ILE A 53 -3.11 -3.30 1.72
CA ILE A 53 -2.96 -1.98 1.09
C ILE A 53 -4.33 -1.36 0.76
N ARG A 54 -5.30 -2.15 0.29
CA ARG A 54 -6.66 -1.66 0.02
C ARG A 54 -7.33 -1.17 1.29
N ASP A 55 -7.21 -1.90 2.40
CA ASP A 55 -7.80 -1.53 3.69
C ASP A 55 -7.20 -0.22 4.21
N ILE A 56 -5.87 -0.08 4.16
CA ILE A 56 -5.19 1.19 4.44
C ILE A 56 -5.69 2.30 3.49
N GLY A 57 -5.88 1.98 2.22
CA GLY A 57 -6.36 2.90 1.21
C GLY A 57 -7.72 3.52 1.54
N ARG A 58 -8.60 2.78 2.24
CA ARG A 58 -9.92 3.25 2.70
C ARG A 58 -9.83 4.17 3.92
N ALA A 59 -8.73 4.14 4.67
CA ALA A 59 -8.55 5.02 5.81
C ALA A 59 -8.44 6.48 5.36
N ARG A 60 -8.95 7.39 6.21
CA ARG A 60 -8.94 8.84 5.95
C ARG A 60 -7.68 9.54 6.45
N THR A 61 -6.96 8.92 7.38
CA THR A 61 -5.73 9.48 7.96
C THR A 61 -4.67 8.40 8.13
N LEU A 62 -3.40 8.80 8.02
CA LEU A 62 -2.26 7.92 8.31
C LEU A 62 -2.06 7.67 9.82
N ARG A 63 -2.84 8.31 10.69
CA ARG A 63 -2.79 8.06 12.14
C ARG A 63 -3.30 6.65 12.47
N HIS A 64 -4.31 6.17 11.74
CA HIS A 64 -4.80 4.79 11.81
C HIS A 64 -3.78 3.77 11.27
N PHE A 65 -2.93 4.16 10.32
CA PHE A 65 -1.93 3.27 9.72
C PHE A 65 -1.02 2.58 10.75
N ALA A 66 -0.59 3.29 11.80
CA ALA A 66 0.33 2.71 12.79
C ALA A 66 -0.37 1.68 13.70
N VAL A 67 -1.65 1.88 13.96
CA VAL A 67 -2.51 0.96 14.72
C VAL A 67 -2.86 -0.24 13.86
N ASP A 68 -3.36 -0.02 12.64
CA ASP A 68 -3.72 -1.09 11.70
C ASP A 68 -2.50 -1.93 11.29
N ALA A 69 -1.31 -1.31 11.15
CA ALA A 69 -0.08 -2.04 10.87
C ALA A 69 0.48 -2.79 12.09
N ALA A 70 0.17 -2.35 13.31
CA ALA A 70 0.48 -3.10 14.52
C ALA A 70 -0.45 -4.30 14.66
N ASP A 71 -1.76 -4.11 14.46
CA ASP A 71 -2.76 -5.18 14.49
C ASP A 71 -2.53 -6.21 13.38
N PHE A 72 -2.21 -5.78 12.15
CA PHE A 72 -1.84 -6.70 11.07
C PHE A 72 -0.59 -7.54 11.40
N LYS A 73 0.37 -6.97 12.15
CA LYS A 73 1.58 -7.69 12.58
C LYS A 73 1.30 -8.67 13.73
N ILE A 74 0.26 -8.41 14.54
CA ILE A 74 -0.07 -9.16 15.76
C ILE A 74 -1.16 -10.22 15.50
N HIS A 75 -1.95 -10.10 14.44
CA HIS A 75 -3.01 -11.04 14.11
C HIS A 75 -2.51 -12.50 14.02
N PRO A 76 -3.17 -13.48 14.70
CA PRO A 76 -2.71 -14.87 14.77
C PRO A 76 -2.67 -15.59 13.41
N ASP A 77 -3.52 -15.21 12.45
CA ASP A 77 -3.45 -15.70 11.07
C ASP A 77 -2.20 -15.23 10.32
N ASN A 78 -1.62 -14.10 10.74
CA ASN A 78 -0.33 -13.59 10.27
C ASN A 78 0.85 -14.13 11.09
N ALA A 79 0.62 -14.75 12.25
CA ALA A 79 1.65 -15.36 13.09
C ALA A 79 2.13 -16.72 12.55
N ARG A 80 1.28 -17.47 11.83
CA ARG A 80 1.63 -18.77 11.22
C ARG A 80 2.52 -18.66 9.97
N PHE A 81 2.49 -17.52 9.25
CA PHE A 81 3.34 -17.22 8.08
C PHE A 81 4.79 -16.83 8.45
N SER A 82 5.34 -17.53 9.45
CA SER A 82 6.48 -17.10 10.24
C SER A 82 7.80 -16.99 9.45
N ARG A 83 8.41 -15.81 9.60
CA ARG A 83 9.87 -15.50 9.62
C ARG A 83 10.75 -15.81 8.41
N ARG A 84 10.35 -16.60 7.41
CA ARG A 84 11.20 -16.88 6.23
C ARG A 84 10.98 -15.92 5.06
N TRP A 85 9.81 -15.27 4.98
CA TRP A 85 9.39 -14.44 3.83
C TRP A 85 9.44 -12.92 4.06
N LEU A 86 9.80 -12.46 5.26
CA LEU A 86 9.81 -11.02 5.63
C LEU A 86 10.85 -10.16 4.90
N LYS A 87 11.75 -10.75 4.10
CA LYS A 87 12.64 -10.03 3.18
C LYS A 87 12.03 -9.76 1.79
N LEU A 88 10.87 -10.35 1.49
CA LEU A 88 10.17 -10.22 0.20
C LEU A 88 8.80 -9.53 0.31
N ARG A 89 8.25 -9.36 1.52
CA ARG A 89 6.96 -8.67 1.75
C ARG A 89 7.07 -7.15 1.86
N VAL A 90 5.91 -6.48 1.74
CA VAL A 90 5.75 -5.03 1.90
C VAL A 90 6.32 -4.56 3.24
N SER A 91 7.29 -3.64 3.20
CA SER A 91 7.76 -3.00 4.43
C SER A 91 6.73 -1.95 4.85
N SER A 92 6.01 -2.17 5.95
CA SER A 92 5.02 -1.21 6.47
C SER A 92 5.66 0.16 6.73
N ARG A 93 6.95 0.20 7.11
CA ARG A 93 7.73 1.45 7.24
C ARG A 93 7.94 2.15 5.90
N LYS A 94 8.29 1.41 4.83
CA LYS A 94 8.41 1.99 3.48
C LYS A 94 7.06 2.41 2.93
N LEU A 95 6.03 1.59 3.11
CA LEU A 95 4.66 1.91 2.71
C LEU A 95 4.19 3.20 3.40
N ARG A 96 4.35 3.31 4.72
CA ARG A 96 4.01 4.53 5.47
C ARG A 96 4.77 5.74 4.96
N ARG A 97 6.08 5.63 4.72
CA ARG A 97 6.89 6.73 4.18
C ARG A 97 6.43 7.15 2.79
N HIS A 98 6.14 6.19 1.92
CA HIS A 98 5.68 6.48 0.57
C HIS A 98 4.28 7.10 0.55
N LEU A 99 3.36 6.60 1.37
CA LEU A 99 2.04 7.20 1.53
C LEU A 99 2.16 8.59 2.17
N ALA A 100 2.96 8.76 3.23
CA ALA A 100 3.16 10.07 3.84
C ALA A 100 3.74 11.08 2.86
N ALA A 101 4.77 10.72 2.10
CA ALA A 101 5.33 11.59 1.06
C ALA A 101 4.32 11.91 -0.04
N ALA A 102 3.50 10.93 -0.46
CA ALA A 102 2.42 11.17 -1.42
C ALA A 102 1.28 12.04 -0.86
N LEU A 103 1.20 12.24 0.45
CA LEU A 103 0.15 13.01 1.11
C LEU A 103 0.63 14.34 1.72
N ALA A 104 1.94 14.53 1.87
CA ALA A 104 2.56 15.73 2.47
C ALA A 104 2.91 16.81 1.43
N ASP A 105 3.17 16.43 0.18
CA ASP A 105 3.42 17.38 -0.91
C ASP A 105 2.10 17.84 -1.56
N GLY A 106 1.59 19.01 -1.16
CA GLY A 106 0.51 19.79 -1.81
C GLY A 106 -0.90 19.43 -1.35
N ASP A 107 -1.76 20.34 -0.89
CA ASP A 107 -2.04 21.69 -1.44
C ASP A 107 -2.17 21.72 -2.97
N VAL A 108 -2.65 20.61 -3.54
CA VAL A 108 -3.10 20.54 -4.93
C VAL A 108 -4.62 20.46 -4.90
N ALA A 109 -5.24 21.56 -5.35
CA ALA A 109 -6.67 21.65 -5.56
C ALA A 109 -7.19 20.47 -6.39
N PRO A 110 -8.40 19.96 -6.11
CA PRO A 110 -9.00 18.88 -6.88
C PRO A 110 -9.13 19.28 -8.35
N ALA A 111 -8.67 18.42 -9.25
CA ALA A 111 -8.89 18.59 -10.69
C ALA A 111 -10.41 18.61 -10.97
N PRO A 112 -10.91 19.54 -11.81
CA PRO A 112 -12.34 19.63 -12.08
C PRO A 112 -12.85 18.34 -12.71
N ALA A 113 -13.96 17.84 -12.18
CA ALA A 113 -14.74 16.78 -12.79
C ALA A 113 -15.16 17.24 -14.20
N ARG A 114 -14.79 16.47 -15.23
CA ARG A 114 -15.32 16.70 -16.57
C ARG A 114 -16.76 16.21 -16.61
N ALA A 115 -17.64 17.10 -17.05
CA ALA A 115 -19.05 16.87 -17.39
C ALA A 115 -19.19 15.97 -18.62
#